data_AF-A0A3C0GR76-F1
#
_entry.id   AF-A0A3C0GR76-F1
#
_cell.length_a   1.000
_cell.length_b   1.000
_cell.length_c   1.000
_cell.angle_alpha   90.00
_cell.angle_beta   90.00
_cell.angle_gamma   90.00
#
_symmetry.space_group_name_H-M   'P 1'
#
loop_
_entity.id
_entity.type
_entity.pdbx_description
1 polymer ?
#
loop_
_entity_poly.entity_id
_entity_poly.type
_entity_poly.pdbx_seq_one_letter_code
_entity_poly.pdbx_strand_id
1 'polypeptide(L)' 'VIGVPTDKLDPTYAAIRYLQDLPLIERQRIEAFFRVYKDLPQGRNPVQLNGWGNAAEAKALIRASMQRFDQAQQRRKGD' A
#
# COMPACT_ATOMS: atom_id res chain seq x y z
N VAL A 1 -0.19 0.41 0.30
CA VAL A 1 0.99 0.18 -0.57
C VAL A 1 0.82 -1.18 -1.22
N ILE A 2 1.10 -1.31 -2.53
CA ILE A 2 1.22 -2.61 -3.19
C ILE A 2 2.71 -2.88 -3.41
N GLY A 3 3.15 -4.09 -3.10
CA GLY A 3 4.50 -4.58 -3.37
C GLY A 3 4.45 -5.95 -4.02
N VAL A 4 5.47 -6.24 -4.83
CA VAL A 4 5.72 -7.56 -5.41
C VAL A 4 7.00 -8.14 -4.80
N PRO A 5 7.22 -9.46 -4.85
CA PRO A 5 8.48 -10.06 -4.45
C PRO A 5 9.67 -9.42 -5.17
N THR A 6 10.84 -9.43 -4.51
CA THR A 6 12.09 -9.09 -5.20
C THR A 6 12.42 -10.14 -6.25
N ASP A 7 13.09 -9.77 -7.33
CA ASP A 7 13.46 -10.68 -8.43
C ASP A 7 14.25 -11.92 -7.97
N LYS A 8 15.07 -11.77 -6.90
CA LYS A 8 15.81 -12.87 -6.29
C LYS A 8 14.90 -13.90 -5.61
N LEU A 9 13.76 -13.46 -5.09
CA LEU A 9 12.79 -14.31 -4.41
C LEU A 9 11.84 -14.96 -5.41
N ASP A 10 11.33 -14.18 -6.37
CA ASP A 10 10.46 -14.66 -7.42
C ASP A 10 10.67 -13.84 -8.72
N PRO A 11 11.35 -14.39 -9.74
CA PRO A 11 11.64 -13.69 -10.98
C PRO A 11 10.40 -13.50 -11.87
N THR A 12 9.26 -14.16 -11.59
CA THR A 12 8.04 -14.00 -12.40
C THR A 12 7.47 -12.58 -12.33
N TYR A 13 7.81 -11.83 -11.27
CA TYR A 13 7.41 -10.43 -11.08
C TYR A 13 8.41 -9.43 -11.67
N ALA A 14 9.47 -9.88 -12.35
CA ALA A 14 10.54 -8.98 -12.81
C ALA A 14 10.08 -7.91 -13.83
N ALA A 15 8.96 -8.14 -14.50
CA ALA A 15 8.34 -7.17 -15.42
C ALA A 15 7.43 -6.15 -14.74
N ILE A 16 7.08 -6.34 -13.45
CA ILE A 16 6.10 -5.51 -12.73
C ILE A 16 6.84 -4.47 -11.88
N ARG A 17 6.93 -3.23 -12.37
CA ARG A 17 7.64 -2.12 -11.71
C ARG A 17 6.74 -0.96 -11.36
N TYR A 18 5.62 -0.86 -12.04
CA TYR A 18 4.58 0.11 -11.83
C TYR A 18 3.24 -0.58 -11.67
N LEU A 19 2.28 0.15 -11.09
CA LEU A 19 0.95 -0.39 -10.86
C LEU A 19 0.28 -0.82 -12.17
N GLN A 20 0.45 -0.05 -13.24
CA GLN A 20 -0.11 -0.36 -14.56
C GLN A 20 0.42 -1.64 -15.20
N ASP A 21 1.56 -2.17 -14.73
CA ASP A 21 2.12 -3.44 -15.21
C ASP A 21 1.32 -4.63 -14.66
N LEU A 22 0.52 -4.43 -13.60
CA LEU A 22 -0.43 -5.43 -13.14
C LEU A 22 -1.61 -5.55 -14.12
N PRO A 23 -2.12 -6.78 -14.34
CA PRO A 23 -3.37 -6.99 -15.05
C PRO A 23 -4.47 -6.08 -14.49
N LEU A 24 -5.21 -5.42 -15.38
CA LEU A 24 -6.26 -4.47 -15.00
C LEU A 24 -7.27 -5.09 -14.02
N ILE A 25 -7.63 -6.35 -14.25
CA ILE A 25 -8.58 -7.09 -13.40
C ILE A 25 -8.08 -7.23 -11.96
N GLU A 26 -6.78 -7.41 -11.74
CA GLU A 26 -6.21 -7.51 -10.39
C GLU A 26 -6.33 -6.18 -9.66
N ARG A 27 -6.06 -5.06 -10.34
CA ARG A 27 -6.24 -3.72 -9.76
C ARG A 27 -7.70 -3.46 -9.37
N GLN A 28 -8.64 -3.84 -10.23
CA GLN A 28 -10.07 -3.71 -9.97
C GLN A 28 -10.53 -4.61 -8.82
N ARG A 29 -10.04 -5.85 -8.72
CA ARG A 29 -10.36 -6.77 -7.62
C ARG A 29 -9.88 -6.23 -6.28
N ILE A 30 -8.68 -5.65 -6.23
CA ILE A 30 -8.16 -5.03 -5.00
C ILE A 30 -9.02 -3.82 -4.60
N GLU A 31 -9.38 -2.97 -5.57
CA GLU A 31 -10.24 -1.81 -5.31
C GLU A 31 -11.63 -2.24 -4.79
N ALA A 32 -12.26 -3.21 -5.46
CA ALA A 32 -13.57 -3.74 -5.09
C ALA A 32 -13.54 -4.34 -3.67
N PHE A 33 -12.49 -5.07 -3.32
CA PHE A 33 -12.31 -5.60 -1.97
C PHE A 33 -12.35 -4.47 -0.92
N PHE A 34 -11.57 -3.40 -1.11
CA PHE A 34 -11.53 -2.31 -0.13
C PHE A 34 -12.80 -1.46 -0.06
N ARG A 35 -13.64 -1.47 -1.10
CA ARG A 35 -14.95 -0.79 -1.06
C ARG A 35 -15.92 -1.47 -0.09
N VAL A 36 -15.90 -2.80 0.00
CA VAL A 36 -16.94 -3.58 0.72
C VAL A 36 -16.44 -4.36 1.93
N TYR A 37 -15.12 -4.47 2.17
CA TYR A 37 -14.60 -5.32 3.27
C TYR A 37 -15.05 -4.89 4.68
N LYS A 38 -15.59 -3.68 4.82
CA LYS A 38 -16.10 -3.12 6.08
C LYS A 38 -17.63 -3.06 6.16
N ASP A 39 -18.35 -3.61 5.17
CA ASP A 39 -19.81 -3.67 5.19
C ASP A 39 -20.27 -4.67 6.26
N LEU A 40 -20.36 -4.17 7.49
CA LEU A 40 -20.96 -4.87 8.62
C LEU A 40 -22.39 -4.33 8.84
N PRO A 41 -23.35 -5.18 9.26
CA PRO A 41 -24.77 -4.80 9.40
C PRO A 41 -25.02 -3.65 10.40
N GLN A 42 -24.09 -3.39 11.32
CA GLN A 42 -24.19 -2.33 12.33
C GLN A 42 -23.20 -1.20 12.01
N GLY A 43 -23.60 -0.35 11.06
CA GLY A 43 -23.12 1.02 10.86
C GLY A 43 -21.61 1.24 10.89
N ARG A 44 -20.98 1.33 9.71
CA ARG A 44 -19.69 2.04 9.57
C ARG A 44 -19.57 2.83 8.28
N ASN A 45 -18.72 3.85 8.37
CA ASN A 45 -18.44 4.85 7.35
C ASN A 45 -18.00 4.20 6.03
N PRO A 46 -18.57 4.61 4.88
CA PRO A 46 -18.13 4.14 3.58
C PRO A 46 -16.65 4.45 3.37
N VAL A 47 -15.90 3.47 2.87
CA VAL A 47 -14.50 3.68 2.49
C VAL A 47 -14.49 4.44 1.17
N GLN A 48 -14.08 5.72 1.22
CA GLN A 48 -13.84 6.49 0.02
C GLN A 48 -12.42 6.22 -0.48
N LEU A 49 -12.31 5.67 -1.70
CA LEU A 49 -11.05 5.43 -2.37
C LEU A 49 -10.70 6.64 -3.23
N ASN A 50 -9.49 7.17 -3.04
CA ASN A 50 -8.99 8.34 -3.78
C ASN A 50 -8.17 7.94 -5.02
N GLY A 51 -8.47 6.75 -5.58
CA GLY A 51 -7.71 6.15 -6.67
C GLY A 51 -6.34 5.63 -6.25
N TRP A 52 -5.49 5.46 -7.24
CA TRP A 52 -4.16 4.86 -7.09
C TRP A 52 -3.06 5.89 -7.26
N GLY A 53 -2.06 5.84 -6.38
CA GLY A 53 -0.79 6.53 -6.55
C GLY A 53 0.25 5.72 -7.34
N ASN A 54 1.41 6.31 -7.59
CA ASN A 54 2.51 5.66 -8.32
C ASN A 54 3.58 5.02 -7.38
N ALA A 55 4.54 4.32 -7.99
CA ALA A 55 5.61 3.64 -7.24
C ALA A 55 6.53 4.62 -6.47
N ALA A 56 6.74 5.84 -6.98
CA ALA A 56 7.57 6.85 -6.32
C ALA A 56 6.87 7.42 -5.07
N GLU A 57 5.58 7.70 -5.16
CA GLU A 57 4.74 8.12 -4.02
C GLU A 57 4.72 7.06 -2.93
N ALA A 58 4.59 5.77 -3.30
CA ALA A 58 4.65 4.67 -2.35
C ALA A 58 6.02 4.62 -1.62
N LYS A 59 7.14 4.76 -2.35
CA LYS A 59 8.48 4.81 -1.77
C LYS A 59 8.66 6.01 -0.83
N ALA A 60 8.15 7.17 -1.21
CA ALA A 60 8.20 8.38 -0.38
C ALA A 60 7.40 8.19 0.92
N LEU A 61 6.19 7.61 0.84
CA LEU A 61 5.35 7.31 1.99
C LEU A 61 6.03 6.35 2.98
N ILE A 62 6.67 5.29 2.46
CA ILE A 62 7.43 4.34 3.31
C ILE A 62 8.58 5.07 4.01
N ARG A 63 9.39 5.83 3.27
CA ARG A 63 10.53 6.57 3.84
C ARG A 63 10.08 7.56 4.93
N ALA A 64 9.02 8.32 4.68
CA ALA A 64 8.46 9.24 5.65
C ALA A 64 7.96 8.51 6.91
N SER A 65 7.36 7.32 6.74
CA SER A 65 6.87 6.51 7.85
C SER A 65 8.01 5.97 8.71
N MET A 66 9.11 5.51 8.09
CA MET A 66 10.33 5.09 8.80
C MET A 66 10.95 6.25 9.59
N GLN A 67 11.07 7.44 8.98
CA GLN A 67 11.61 8.62 9.66
C GLN A 67 10.77 9.01 10.89
N ARG A 68 9.43 9.00 10.78
CA ARG A 68 8.55 9.26 11.93
C ARG A 68 8.73 8.23 13.03
N PHE A 69 8.90 6.95 12.66
CA PHE A 69 9.17 5.89 13.62
C PHE A 69 10.49 6.14 14.35
N ASP A 70 11.58 6.41 13.64
CA ASP A 70 12.90 6.66 14.23
C ASP A 70 12.86 7.87 15.18
N GLN A 71 12.21 8.96 14.79
CA GLN A 71 12.00 10.12 15.66
C GLN A 71 11.20 9.79 16.92
N ALA A 72 10.14 8.97 16.79
CA ALA A 72 9.36 8.52 17.94
C ALA A 72 10.19 7.64 18.88
N GLN A 73 11.09 6.80 18.34
CA GLN A 73 12.01 5.99 19.14
C GLN A 73 13.07 6.83 19.85
N GLN A 74 13.59 7.87 19.20
CA GLN A 74 14.56 8.79 19.81
C GLN A 74 13.94 9.56 20.98
N ARG A 75 12.71 10.06 20.82
CA ARG A 75 11.97 10.73 21.91
C ARG A 75 11.79 9.80 23.11
N ARG A 76 11.37 8.55 22.89
CA ARG A 76 11.18 7.56 23.95
C ARG A 76 12.44 7.14 24.70
N LYS A 77 13.62 7.35 24.14
CA LYS A 77 14.91 7.02 24.77
C LYS A 77 15.55 8.21 25.51
N GLY A 78 15.05 9.43 25.25
CA GLY A 78 15.51 10.65 25.90
C GLY A 78 14.70 11.04 27.15
N ASP A 79 13.60 10.34 27.41
CA ASP A 79 12.83 10.34 28.67
C ASP A 79 13.33 9.21 29.59
#